data_AF-A0A521XEU7-F1
#
_entry.id   AF-A0A521XEU7-F1
#
_cell.length_a   1.000
_cell.length_b   1.000
_cell.length_c   1.000
_cell.angle_alpha   90.00
_cell.angle_beta   90.00
_cell.angle_gamma   90.00
#
_symmetry.space_group_name_H-M   'P 1'
#
loop_
_entity.id
_entity.type
_entity.pdbx_description
1 polymer ?
#
loop_
_entity_poly.entity_id
_entity_poly.type
_entity_poly.pdbx_seq_one_letter_code
_entity_poly.pdbx_strand_id
1 'polypeptide(L)'
;MSLELPLANLHFVWALGAISRLNRIPFAAELVAQQFPPPHSLATLVQAAAALGLKAQRHAGAANEIQKVPLPCVAVLRPSDANAELPGEAGTEAGQRRIDTKPQHLLAIVVKATAESIVMVEPGTASGATLTTEEFNLRYAGELMLFAPQPKPLSDADAVAGRQSSFGFSWFIPELLKHKNIWRDVMLASFAIQLIALATPIFTQIV
;
A
#
# COMPACT_ATOMS: atom_id res chain seq x y z
N MET A 1 1.24 15.46 23.90
CA MET A 1 2.63 15.80 23.53
C MET A 1 3.38 14.48 23.32
N SER A 2 3.08 13.77 22.22
CA SER A 2 3.41 12.33 22.05
C SER A 2 3.71 11.97 20.59
N LEU A 3 4.34 12.89 19.85
CA LEU A 3 4.67 12.75 18.42
C LEU A 3 6.06 12.13 18.18
N GLU A 4 6.91 12.11 19.21
CA GLU A 4 8.26 11.53 19.16
C GLU A 4 8.27 10.08 19.63
N LEU A 5 7.40 9.24 19.07
CA LEU A 5 7.52 7.79 19.23
C LEU A 5 8.51 7.30 18.16
N PRO A 6 9.77 6.98 18.50
CA PRO A 6 10.76 6.58 17.52
C PRO A 6 10.40 5.22 16.95
N LEU A 7 10.52 5.08 15.63
CA LEU A 7 10.18 3.88 14.88
C LEU A 7 11.45 3.26 14.29
N ALA A 8 11.50 1.93 14.24
CA ALA A 8 12.51 1.24 13.47
C ALA A 8 12.33 1.53 11.97
N ASN A 9 13.43 1.83 11.26
CA ASN A 9 13.40 2.13 9.82
C ASN A 9 12.70 1.03 9.01
N LEU A 10 12.98 -0.24 9.34
CA LEU A 10 12.33 -1.39 8.72
C LEU A 10 10.80 -1.32 8.84
N HIS A 11 10.27 -1.03 10.03
CA HIS A 11 8.83 -0.93 10.26
C HIS A 11 8.22 0.29 9.57
N PHE A 12 8.95 1.40 9.52
CA PHE A 12 8.51 2.62 8.83
C PHE A 12 8.32 2.40 7.32
N VAL A 13 9.34 1.91 6.63
CA VAL A 13 9.29 1.65 5.18
C VAL A 13 8.28 0.55 4.86
N TRP A 14 8.27 -0.53 5.66
CA TRP A 14 7.33 -1.62 5.47
C TRP A 14 5.87 -1.18 5.62
N ALA A 15 5.55 -0.40 6.67
CA ALA A 15 4.19 0.07 6.89
C ALA A 15 3.71 0.94 5.72
N LEU A 16 4.53 1.90 5.28
CA LEU A 16 4.20 2.74 4.12
C LEU A 16 4.01 1.93 2.84
N GLY A 17 4.89 0.95 2.58
CA GLY A 17 4.78 0.09 1.42
C GLY A 17 3.51 -0.76 1.42
N ALA A 18 3.16 -1.33 2.58
CA ALA A 18 1.95 -2.12 2.72
C ALA A 18 0.67 -1.27 2.59
N ILE A 19 0.60 -0.08 3.21
CA ILE A 19 -0.54 0.84 3.04
C ILE A 19 -0.66 1.31 1.59
N SER A 20 0.47 1.65 0.95
CA SER A 20 0.48 2.10 -0.45
C SER A 20 -0.04 1.01 -1.38
N ARG A 21 0.40 -0.24 -1.18
CA ARG A 21 -0.09 -1.39 -1.93
C ARG A 21 -1.59 -1.61 -1.73
N LEU A 22 -2.09 -1.50 -0.50
CA LEU A 22 -3.52 -1.61 -0.19
C LEU A 22 -4.35 -0.54 -0.91
N ASN A 23 -3.82 0.67 -1.03
CA ASN A 23 -4.49 1.80 -1.69
C ASN A 23 -4.16 1.93 -3.19
N ARG A 24 -3.43 0.95 -3.78
CA ARG A 24 -3.00 0.94 -5.19
C ARG A 24 -2.14 2.16 -5.60
N ILE A 25 -1.35 2.67 -4.67
CA ILE A 25 -0.43 3.80 -4.88
C ILE A 25 0.97 3.24 -5.20
N PRO A 26 1.67 3.75 -6.23
CA PRO A 26 3.04 3.35 -6.50
C PRO A 26 3.95 3.75 -5.34
N PHE A 27 4.74 2.80 -4.85
CA PHE A 27 5.64 2.99 -3.71
C PHE A 27 7.05 2.55 -4.07
N ALA A 28 8.02 3.41 -3.79
CA ALA A 28 9.44 3.13 -3.93
C ALA A 28 10.14 3.37 -2.59
N ALA A 29 10.59 2.29 -1.95
CA ALA A 29 11.25 2.34 -0.64
C ALA A 29 12.47 3.28 -0.62
N GLU A 30 13.29 3.20 -1.67
CA GLU A 30 14.49 4.03 -1.82
C GLU A 30 14.17 5.54 -1.85
N LEU A 31 13.13 5.94 -2.59
CA LEU A 31 12.73 7.34 -2.67
C LEU A 31 12.22 7.85 -1.33
N VAL A 32 11.49 7.03 -0.59
CA VAL A 32 10.99 7.39 0.74
C VAL A 32 12.15 7.50 1.74
N ALA A 33 13.11 6.58 1.70
CA ALA A 33 14.31 6.65 2.54
C ALA A 33 15.16 7.89 2.24
N GLN A 34 15.23 8.32 0.98
CA GLN A 34 15.93 9.55 0.58
C GLN A 34 15.18 10.82 0.97
N GLN A 35 13.86 10.86 0.81
CA GLN A 35 13.02 12.03 1.13
C GLN A 35 12.83 12.23 2.64
N PHE A 36 12.82 11.14 3.41
CA PHE A 36 12.60 11.16 4.86
C PHE A 36 13.80 10.53 5.57
N PRO A 37 14.90 11.29 5.79
CA PRO A 37 16.07 10.78 6.48
C PRO A 37 15.73 10.40 7.94
N PRO A 38 16.44 9.43 8.54
CA PRO A 38 16.30 9.12 9.97
C PRO A 38 16.57 10.37 10.83
N PRO A 39 15.90 10.56 11.98
CA PRO A 39 15.10 9.60 12.76
C PRO A 39 13.64 9.46 12.32
N HIS A 40 13.13 8.22 12.30
CA HIS A 40 11.73 7.95 11.98
C HIS A 40 10.85 8.08 13.22
N SER A 41 9.76 8.81 13.11
CA SER A 41 8.74 8.94 14.14
C SER A 41 7.35 8.74 13.55
N LEU A 42 6.33 8.58 14.39
CA LEU A 42 4.94 8.58 13.92
C LEU A 42 4.57 9.88 13.19
N ALA A 43 5.15 11.02 13.57
CA ALA A 43 4.94 12.28 12.85
C ALA A 43 5.50 12.21 11.42
N THR A 44 6.71 11.66 11.28
CA THR A 44 7.33 11.41 9.97
C THR A 44 6.50 10.45 9.12
N LEU A 45 5.85 9.45 9.76
CA LEU A 45 4.99 8.48 9.07
C LEU A 45 3.73 9.15 8.50
N VAL A 46 3.11 10.04 9.27
CA VAL A 46 1.97 10.85 8.82
C VAL A 46 2.38 11.78 7.67
N GLN A 47 3.54 12.43 7.76
CA GLN A 47 4.06 13.30 6.71
C GLN A 47 4.38 12.52 5.43
N ALA A 48 5.03 11.36 5.53
CA ALA A 48 5.33 10.51 4.39
C ALA A 48 4.06 9.96 3.73
N ALA A 49 3.06 9.56 4.52
CA ALA A 49 1.75 9.17 3.99
C ALA A 49 1.08 10.33 3.23
N ALA A 50 1.10 11.55 3.79
CA ALA A 50 0.56 12.73 3.13
C ALA A 50 1.27 13.04 1.80
N ALA A 51 2.59 12.89 1.74
CA ALA A 51 3.38 13.05 0.51
C ALA A 51 3.00 12.01 -0.56
N LEU A 52 2.56 10.82 -0.16
CA LEU A 52 2.05 9.77 -1.04
C LEU A 52 0.57 9.97 -1.43
N GLY A 53 -0.08 11.06 -0.98
CA GLY A 53 -1.50 11.31 -1.24
C GLY A 53 -2.44 10.50 -0.35
N LEU A 54 -1.96 10.03 0.81
CA LEU A 54 -2.76 9.36 1.84
C LEU A 54 -3.01 10.30 3.01
N LYS A 55 -4.26 10.39 3.45
CA LYS A 55 -4.62 11.02 4.71
C LYS A 55 -4.42 10.00 5.83
N ALA A 56 -3.52 10.30 6.76
CA ALA A 56 -3.33 9.53 7.98
C ALA A 56 -4.08 10.20 9.15
N GLN A 57 -4.84 9.42 9.91
CA GLN A 57 -5.55 9.88 11.11
C GLN A 57 -5.20 8.97 12.28
N ARG A 58 -4.80 9.57 13.40
CA ARG A 58 -4.50 8.85 14.64
C ARG A 58 -5.78 8.61 15.43
N HIS A 59 -5.88 7.44 16.04
CA HIS A 59 -6.95 7.08 16.96
C HIS A 59 -6.32 6.42 18.18
N ALA A 60 -6.34 7.13 19.30
CA ALA A 60 -6.01 6.55 20.59
C ALA A 60 -7.23 5.79 21.08
N GLY A 61 -7.06 4.49 21.34
CA GLY A 61 -8.16 3.63 21.73
C GLY A 61 -7.67 2.30 22.28
N ALA A 62 -8.51 1.61 23.04
CA ALA A 62 -8.20 0.30 23.61
C ALA A 62 -8.20 -0.80 22.53
N ALA A 63 -7.57 -1.95 22.80
CA ALA A 63 -7.55 -3.09 21.88
C ALA A 63 -8.96 -3.51 21.43
N ASN A 64 -9.95 -3.41 22.31
CA ASN A 64 -11.35 -3.74 22.02
C ASN A 64 -12.02 -2.76 21.03
N GLU A 65 -11.51 -1.53 20.94
CA GLU A 65 -12.08 -0.50 20.06
C GLU A 65 -11.65 -0.70 18.60
N ILE A 66 -10.61 -1.48 18.34
CA ILE A 66 -10.13 -1.82 16.99
C ILE A 66 -11.26 -2.43 16.13
N GLN A 67 -12.18 -3.17 16.75
CA GLN A 67 -13.34 -3.75 16.06
C GLN A 67 -14.30 -2.69 15.49
N LYS A 68 -14.31 -1.48 16.04
CA LYS A 68 -15.16 -0.36 15.60
C LYS A 68 -14.46 0.54 14.59
N VAL A 69 -13.15 0.37 14.40
CA VAL A 69 -12.29 1.19 13.54
C VAL A 69 -12.33 0.60 12.12
N PRO A 70 -12.35 1.43 11.06
CA PRO A 70 -12.29 0.91 9.71
C PRO A 70 -10.92 0.26 9.46
N LEU A 71 -10.99 -1.01 9.07
CA LEU A 71 -9.84 -1.84 8.70
C LEU A 71 -9.57 -1.70 7.18
N PRO A 72 -8.33 -1.88 6.71
CA PRO A 72 -7.11 -2.17 7.48
C PRO A 72 -6.53 -0.92 8.16
N CYS A 73 -5.98 -1.07 9.37
CA CYS A 73 -5.33 0.00 10.13
C CYS A 73 -3.95 -0.42 10.64
N VAL A 74 -3.03 0.53 10.83
CA VAL A 74 -1.74 0.26 11.48
C VAL A 74 -1.91 0.39 12.98
N ALA A 75 -1.51 -0.64 13.73
CA ALA A 75 -1.39 -0.60 15.18
C ALA A 75 0.07 -0.34 15.58
N VAL A 76 0.26 0.54 16.57
CA VAL A 76 1.54 0.73 17.24
C VAL A 76 1.66 -0.31 18.34
N LEU A 77 2.70 -1.11 18.27
CA LEU A 77 3.04 -2.10 19.28
C LEU A 77 4.05 -1.51 20.26
N ARG A 78 3.99 -1.98 21.51
CA ARG A 78 4.97 -1.67 22.55
C ARG A 78 6.35 -2.10 22.07
N PRO A 79 7.40 -1.33 22.39
CA PRO A 79 8.76 -1.72 22.11
C PRO A 79 8.98 -3.09 22.77
N SER A 80 9.49 -4.04 22.00
CA SER A 80 10.01 -5.27 22.59
C SER A 80 11.28 -4.87 23.32
N ASP A 81 11.23 -4.74 24.64
CA ASP A 81 12.43 -4.62 25.45
C ASP A 81 13.24 -5.91 25.28
N ALA A 82 14.13 -5.94 24.30
CA ALA A 82 15.10 -7.01 24.09
C ALA A 82 16.20 -7.03 25.17
N ASN A 83 15.88 -6.61 26.39
CA ASN A 83 16.74 -6.60 27.58
C ASN A 83 15.94 -7.02 28.83
N ALA A 84 15.08 -8.03 28.71
CA ALA A 84 14.75 -8.84 29.88
C ALA A 84 15.96 -9.75 30.18
N GLU A 85 16.87 -9.21 31.00
CA GLU A 85 17.72 -9.90 31.98
C GLU A 85 18.27 -11.29 31.58
N LEU A 86 19.45 -11.30 30.95
CA LEU A 86 20.40 -12.41 31.10
C LEU A 86 21.40 -12.03 32.22
N PRO A 87 21.45 -12.77 33.36
CA PRO A 87 22.44 -12.53 34.39
C PRO A 87 23.77 -13.24 34.06
N GLY A 88 24.85 -12.47 33.92
CA GLY A 88 26.22 -12.96 33.75
C GLY A 88 26.50 -13.44 32.31
N GLU A 89 27.63 -13.16 31.68
CA GLU A 89 28.99 -13.22 32.20
C GLU A 89 29.89 -12.17 31.54
N ALA A 90 30.84 -11.68 32.34
CA ALA A 90 31.86 -10.72 31.95
C ALA A 90 32.87 -11.33 30.97
N GLY A 91 33.23 -10.60 29.91
CA GLY A 91 34.28 -11.01 28.98
C GLY A 91 34.48 -10.04 27.80
N THR A 92 35.14 -8.93 28.11
CA THR A 92 36.06 -8.12 27.29
C THR A 92 36.09 -8.32 25.74
N GLU A 93 35.75 -7.27 24.97
CA GLU A 93 36.68 -6.46 24.15
C GLU A 93 36.01 -5.78 22.92
N ALA A 94 36.46 -4.54 22.70
CA ALA A 94 36.47 -3.76 21.46
C ALA A 94 35.13 -3.21 20.91
N GLY A 95 35.00 -1.89 21.08
CA GLY A 95 33.80 -1.13 20.74
C GLY A 95 33.47 -1.06 19.25
N GLN A 96 32.16 -0.99 18.97
CA GLN A 96 31.63 -0.19 17.88
C GLN A 96 30.18 0.23 18.22
N ARG A 97 29.98 1.56 18.29
CA ARG A 97 28.72 2.30 18.41
C ARG A 97 27.78 1.89 19.56
N ARG A 98 27.84 2.69 20.63
CA ARG A 98 26.64 3.04 21.41
C ARG A 98 25.62 3.63 20.44
N ILE A 99 24.66 2.82 20.01
CA ILE A 99 23.44 3.30 19.36
C ILE A 99 22.59 3.89 20.48
N ASP A 100 22.12 5.13 20.32
CA ASP A 100 21.19 5.76 21.24
C ASP A 100 19.89 4.95 21.30
N THR A 101 19.81 3.99 22.22
CA THR A 101 18.67 3.08 22.37
C THR A 101 17.49 3.77 23.04
N LYS A 102 16.87 4.73 22.34
CA LYS A 102 15.47 5.09 22.64
C LYS A 102 14.58 3.89 22.26
N PRO A 103 13.60 3.49 23.09
CA PRO A 103 12.77 2.33 22.82
C PRO A 103 12.01 2.50 21.50
N GLN A 104 12.39 1.71 20.48
CA GLN A 104 11.82 1.79 19.15
C GLN A 104 10.50 1.03 19.12
N HIS A 105 9.43 1.73 18.76
CA HIS A 105 8.11 1.15 18.66
C HIS A 105 8.00 0.34 17.37
N LEU A 106 7.31 -0.80 17.46
CA LEU A 106 7.07 -1.67 16.33
C LEU A 106 5.71 -1.31 15.71
N LEU A 107 5.58 -1.51 14.40
CA LEU A 107 4.31 -1.33 13.68
C LEU A 107 3.82 -2.67 13.15
N ALA A 108 2.52 -2.90 13.29
CA ALA A 108 1.81 -4.02 12.68
C ALA A 108 0.57 -3.52 11.94
N ILE A 109 0.17 -4.19 10.86
CA ILE A 109 -1.06 -3.87 10.14
C ILE A 109 -2.13 -4.85 10.56
N VAL A 110 -3.21 -4.34 11.16
CA VAL A 110 -4.39 -5.12 11.48
C VAL A 110 -5.27 -5.17 10.24
N VAL A 111 -5.46 -6.38 9.72
CA VAL A 111 -6.30 -6.63 8.53
C VAL A 111 -7.68 -7.14 8.90
N LYS A 112 -7.81 -7.79 10.06
CA LYS A 112 -9.07 -8.30 10.59
C LYS A 112 -9.06 -8.19 12.11
N ALA A 113 -10.14 -7.70 12.69
CA ALA A 113 -10.35 -7.71 14.14
C ALA A 113 -11.76 -8.25 14.43
N THR A 114 -11.83 -9.22 15.33
CA THR A 114 -13.07 -9.82 15.85
C THR A 114 -13.05 -9.77 17.38
N ALA A 115 -14.12 -10.19 18.05
CA ALA A 115 -14.17 -10.23 19.51
C ALA A 115 -13.10 -11.14 20.12
N GLU A 116 -12.81 -12.26 19.46
CA GLU A 116 -11.93 -13.32 19.99
C GLU A 116 -10.54 -13.32 19.34
N SER A 117 -10.44 -12.91 18.08
CA SER A 117 -9.19 -12.98 17.29
C SER A 117 -8.90 -11.72 16.50
N ILE A 118 -7.63 -11.35 16.46
CA ILE A 118 -7.08 -10.23 15.69
C ILE A 118 -6.02 -10.79 14.76
N VAL A 119 -6.18 -10.52 13.46
CA VAL A 119 -5.20 -10.88 12.44
C VAL A 119 -4.37 -9.65 12.12
N MET A 120 -3.08 -9.73 12.41
CA MET A 120 -2.11 -8.68 12.11
C MET A 120 -0.94 -9.20 11.28
N VAL A 121 -0.37 -8.33 10.47
CA VAL A 121 0.83 -8.61 9.68
C VAL A 121 1.97 -7.79 10.27
N GLU A 122 3.14 -8.39 10.39
CA GLU A 122 4.37 -7.76 10.89
C GLU A 122 5.42 -7.74 9.77
N PRO A 123 6.39 -6.81 9.80
CA PRO A 123 7.49 -6.84 8.84
C PRO A 123 8.31 -8.11 8.98
N GLY A 124 8.61 -8.75 7.85
CA GLY A 124 9.32 -10.03 7.81
C GLY A 124 8.42 -11.26 7.78
N THR A 125 7.13 -11.13 8.12
CA THR A 125 6.16 -12.23 8.02
C THR A 125 5.11 -11.90 6.97
N ALA A 126 5.13 -12.61 5.84
CA ALA A 126 4.15 -12.42 4.77
C ALA A 126 2.75 -12.97 5.13
N SER A 127 2.69 -13.90 6.09
CA SER A 127 1.44 -14.48 6.60
C SER A 127 0.94 -13.67 7.79
N GLY A 128 -0.35 -13.35 7.81
CA GLY A 128 -0.97 -12.71 8.97
C GLY A 128 -0.89 -13.62 10.20
N ALA A 129 -0.32 -13.10 11.28
CA ALA A 129 -0.37 -13.72 12.60
C ALA A 129 -1.77 -13.52 13.18
N THR A 130 -2.41 -14.61 13.59
CA THR A 130 -3.68 -14.56 14.31
C THR A 130 -3.37 -14.64 15.80
N LEU A 131 -3.74 -13.59 16.54
CA LEU A 131 -3.60 -13.53 17.99
C LEU A 131 -4.97 -13.37 18.63
N THR A 132 -5.08 -13.77 19.89
CA THR A 132 -6.24 -13.43 20.71
C THR A 132 -6.24 -11.95 21.06
N THR A 133 -7.42 -11.42 21.39
CA THR A 133 -7.57 -10.03 21.82
C THR A 133 -6.70 -9.70 23.05
N GLU A 134 -6.51 -10.67 23.94
CA GLU A 134 -5.67 -10.54 25.14
C GLU A 134 -4.18 -10.45 24.79
N GLU A 135 -3.67 -11.36 23.96
CA GLU A 135 -2.28 -11.35 23.49
C GLU A 135 -1.96 -10.06 22.71
N PHE A 136 -2.91 -9.61 21.90
CA PHE A 136 -2.79 -8.33 21.21
C PHE A 136 -2.73 -7.17 22.21
N ASN A 137 -3.60 -7.15 23.22
CA ASN A 137 -3.63 -6.08 24.23
C ASN A 137 -2.31 -5.99 25.04
N LEU A 138 -1.62 -7.12 25.24
CA LEU A 138 -0.28 -7.16 25.85
C LEU A 138 0.80 -6.53 24.95
N ARG A 139 0.67 -6.65 23.63
CA ARG A 139 1.63 -6.06 22.67
C ARG A 139 1.25 -4.65 22.22
N TYR A 140 0.01 -4.24 22.40
CA TYR A 140 -0.53 -3.00 21.83
C TYR A 140 -0.20 -1.76 22.69
N ALA A 141 0.34 -0.72 22.06
CA ALA A 141 0.76 0.51 22.75
C ALA A 141 -0.37 1.54 22.96
N GLY A 142 -1.62 1.22 22.55
CA GLY A 142 -2.77 2.13 22.72
C GLY A 142 -2.99 3.11 21.57
N GLU A 143 -2.24 2.99 20.47
CA GLU A 143 -2.29 3.91 19.34
C GLU A 143 -2.54 3.19 18.01
N LEU A 144 -3.57 3.64 17.29
CA LEU A 144 -3.87 3.22 15.92
C LEU A 144 -3.64 4.37 14.95
N MET A 145 -3.24 4.03 13.74
CA MET A 145 -3.24 4.92 12.60
C MET A 145 -4.10 4.37 11.48
N LEU A 146 -5.08 5.16 11.09
CA LEU A 146 -5.94 4.92 9.95
C LEU A 146 -5.40 5.66 8.75
N PHE A 147 -5.51 5.05 7.58
CA PHE A 147 -5.08 5.65 6.33
C PHE A 147 -6.22 5.58 5.33
N ALA A 148 -6.49 6.70 4.67
CA ALA A 148 -7.44 6.78 3.58
C ALA A 148 -6.81 7.51 2.39
N PRO A 149 -7.13 7.17 1.14
CA PRO A 149 -6.75 7.97 -0.02
C PRO A 149 -7.23 9.40 0.16
N GLN A 150 -6.35 10.38 -0.04
CA GLN A 150 -6.76 11.78 -0.08
C GLN A 150 -7.20 12.10 -1.52
N PRO A 151 -8.49 12.42 -1.76
CA PRO A 151 -8.89 12.95 -3.05
C PRO A 151 -8.22 14.30 -3.24
N LYS A 152 -7.22 14.37 -4.12
CA LYS A 152 -6.62 15.65 -4.53
C LYS A 152 -7.73 16.48 -5.20
N PRO A 153 -8.05 17.68 -4.71
CA PRO A 153 -9.07 18.51 -5.34
C PRO A 153 -8.62 18.77 -6.79
N LEU A 154 -9.45 18.34 -7.73
CA LEU A 154 -9.25 18.53 -9.16
C LEU A 154 -9.39 20.02 -9.47
N SER A 155 -8.31 20.76 -9.31
CA SER A 155 -8.15 22.07 -9.90
C SER A 155 -7.04 21.98 -10.92
N ASP A 156 -7.29 21.27 -12.01
CA ASP A 156 -6.61 21.46 -13.28
C ASP A 156 -7.54 20.95 -14.37
N ALA A 157 -7.89 21.81 -15.32
CA ALA A 157 -8.68 21.46 -16.49
C ALA A 157 -7.96 20.46 -17.42
N ASP A 158 -6.71 20.10 -17.10
CA ASP A 158 -5.92 19.03 -17.73
C ASP A 158 -5.94 17.69 -16.95
N ALA A 159 -6.73 17.58 -15.88
CA ALA A 159 -6.84 16.36 -15.08
C ALA A 159 -7.61 15.20 -15.75
N VAL A 160 -7.71 15.20 -17.08
CA VAL A 160 -8.09 14.01 -17.87
C VAL A 160 -6.88 13.07 -18.05
N ALA A 161 -5.65 13.53 -17.82
CA ALA A 161 -4.44 12.70 -17.91
C ALA A 161 -3.99 12.07 -16.57
N GLY A 162 -4.51 12.55 -15.44
CA GLY A 162 -3.99 12.21 -14.09
C GLY A 162 -4.75 11.13 -13.31
N ARG A 163 -5.98 10.76 -13.72
CA ARG A 163 -6.60 9.54 -13.22
C ARG A 163 -6.02 8.39 -14.02
N GLN A 164 -5.00 7.75 -13.44
CA GLN A 164 -4.40 6.47 -13.84
C GLN A 164 -5.26 5.78 -14.90
N SER A 165 -4.92 5.98 -16.16
CA SER A 165 -5.54 5.26 -17.25
C SER A 165 -5.39 3.79 -16.92
N SER A 166 -6.50 3.12 -16.62
CA SER A 166 -6.53 1.67 -16.53
C SER A 166 -5.83 1.14 -17.78
N PHE A 167 -4.78 0.34 -17.60
CA PHE A 167 -4.10 -0.32 -18.71
C PHE A 167 -5.16 -1.20 -19.40
N GLY A 168 -5.68 -0.74 -20.54
CA GLY A 168 -6.87 -1.27 -21.16
C GLY A 168 -7.07 -0.70 -22.56
N PHE A 169 -8.04 -1.25 -23.28
CA PHE A 169 -8.30 -0.90 -24.68
C PHE A 169 -8.59 0.60 -24.91
N SER A 170 -8.98 1.36 -23.87
CA SER A 170 -9.22 2.80 -23.94
C SER A 170 -8.00 3.63 -24.32
N TRP A 171 -6.78 3.17 -24.03
CA TRP A 171 -5.54 3.79 -24.52
C TRP A 171 -5.15 3.30 -25.93
N PHE A 172 -5.54 2.08 -26.32
CA PHE A 172 -5.23 1.51 -27.63
C PHE A 172 -6.12 2.09 -28.76
N ILE A 173 -7.39 2.37 -28.45
CA ILE A 173 -8.37 2.97 -29.37
C ILE A 173 -7.87 4.26 -30.04
N PRO A 174 -7.34 5.28 -29.32
CA PRO A 174 -6.86 6.50 -29.95
C PRO A 174 -5.66 6.28 -30.87
N GLU A 175 -4.79 5.30 -30.59
CA GLU A 175 -3.68 4.95 -31.48
C GLU A 175 -4.18 4.26 -32.76
N LEU A 176 -5.18 3.38 -32.64
CA LEU A 176 -5.81 2.72 -33.80
C LEU A 176 -6.57 3.73 -34.69
N LEU A 177 -7.22 4.73 -34.09
CA LEU A 177 -7.92 5.81 -34.80
C LEU A 177 -6.98 6.71 -35.61
N LYS A 178 -5.69 6.83 -35.24
CA LYS A 178 -4.70 7.58 -36.05
C LYS A 178 -4.52 6.96 -37.44
N HIS A 179 -4.75 5.65 -37.57
CA HIS A 179 -4.60 4.90 -38.82
C HIS A 179 -5.95 4.48 -39.45
N LYS A 180 -7.00 5.27 -39.22
CA LYS A 180 -8.38 5.01 -39.72
C LYS A 180 -8.49 4.74 -41.22
N ASN A 181 -7.62 5.33 -42.04
CA ASN A 181 -7.64 5.13 -43.50
C ASN A 181 -7.30 3.68 -43.86
N ILE A 182 -6.21 3.16 -43.30
CA ILE A 182 -5.75 1.78 -43.53
C ILE A 182 -6.79 0.79 -43.00
N TRP A 183 -7.37 1.06 -41.84
CA TRP A 183 -8.40 0.17 -41.25
C TRP A 183 -9.66 0.09 -42.11
N ARG A 184 -10.11 1.23 -42.67
CA ARG A 184 -11.23 1.27 -43.61
C ARG A 184 -10.92 0.50 -44.88
N ASP A 185 -9.71 0.63 -45.42
CA ASP A 185 -9.32 -0.06 -46.65
C ASP A 185 -9.31 -1.58 -46.46
N VAL A 186 -8.82 -2.07 -45.31
CA VAL A 186 -8.86 -3.50 -44.95
C VAL A 186 -10.30 -3.99 -44.75
N MET A 187 -11.15 -3.21 -44.07
CA MET A 187 -12.57 -3.53 -43.90
C MET A 187 -13.31 -3.60 -45.25
N LEU A 188 -13.06 -2.65 -46.15
CA LEU A 188 -13.71 -2.59 -47.45
C LEU A 188 -13.24 -3.71 -48.37
N ALA A 189 -11.93 -4.01 -48.39
CA ALA A 189 -11.39 -5.15 -49.13
C ALA A 189 -11.97 -6.48 -48.61
N SER A 190 -12.03 -6.64 -47.28
CA SER A 190 -12.61 -7.84 -46.65
C SER A 190 -14.10 -7.98 -46.98
N PHE A 191 -14.85 -6.88 -46.95
CA PHE A 191 -16.26 -6.85 -47.32
C PHE A 191 -16.48 -7.19 -48.80
N ALA A 192 -15.67 -6.65 -49.71
CA ALA A 192 -15.74 -6.98 -51.13
C ALA A 192 -15.47 -8.47 -51.38
N ILE A 193 -14.47 -9.05 -50.70
CA ILE A 193 -14.19 -10.49 -50.77
C ILE A 193 -15.38 -11.30 -50.25
N GLN A 194 -15.97 -10.89 -49.12
CA GLN A 194 -17.16 -11.54 -48.56
C GLN A 194 -18.36 -11.49 -49.52
N LEU A 195 -18.59 -10.37 -50.21
CA LEU A 195 -19.64 -10.25 -51.22
C LEU A 195 -19.40 -11.14 -52.43
N ILE A 196 -18.16 -11.22 -52.94
CA ILE A 196 -17.82 -12.11 -54.06
C ILE A 196 -18.02 -13.57 -53.65
N ALA A 197 -17.59 -13.94 -52.44
CA ALA A 197 -17.76 -15.29 -51.90
C ALA A 197 -19.24 -15.68 -51.77
N LEU A 198 -20.13 -14.72 -51.45
CA LEU A 198 -21.57 -14.95 -51.36
C LEU A 198 -22.27 -14.96 -52.72
N ALA A 199 -21.84 -14.11 -53.66
CA ALA A 199 -22.44 -14.00 -54.99
C ALA A 199 -22.15 -15.22 -55.87
N THR A 200 -20.93 -15.79 -55.77
CA THR A 200 -20.48 -16.94 -56.56
C THR A 200 -21.47 -18.13 -56.51
N PRO A 201 -21.90 -18.63 -55.34
CA PRO A 201 -22.84 -19.75 -55.27
C PRO A 201 -24.24 -19.42 -55.80
N ILE A 202 -24.71 -18.17 -55.70
CA ILE A 202 -26.03 -17.76 -56.22
C ILE A 202 -26.08 -17.91 -57.74
N PHE A 203 -25.03 -17.49 -58.46
CA PHE A 203 -24.98 -17.64 -59.92
C PHE A 203 -24.92 -19.10 -60.37
N THR A 204 -24.32 -19.98 -59.57
CA THR A 204 -24.25 -21.42 -59.89
C THR A 204 -25.53 -22.19 -59.56
N GLN A 205 -26.47 -21.58 -58.81
CA GLN A 205 -27.74 -22.19 -58.41
C GLN A 205 -28.91 -21.83 -59.35
N ILE A 206 -28.72 -20.95 -60.34
CA ILE A 206 -29.79 -20.47 -61.25
C ILE A 206 -29.85 -21.31 -62.55
N VAL A 207 -29.52 -22.60 -62.49
CA VAL A 207 -29.67 -23.56 -63.62
C VAL A 207 -30.68 -24.63 -63.25
#